data_AF-A0A959IVL1-F1
#
_entry.id   AF-A0A959IVL1-F1
#
_cell.length_a   1.000
_cell.length_b   1.000
_cell.length_c   1.000
_cell.angle_alpha   90.00
_cell.angle_beta   90.00
_cell.angle_gamma   90.00
#
_symmetry.space_group_name_H-M   'P 1'
#
loop_
_entity.id
_entity.type
_entity.pdbx_description
1 polymer ?
#
loop_
_entity_poly.entity_id
_entity_poly.type
_entity_poly.pdbx_seq_one_letter_code
_entity_poly.pdbx_strand_id
1 'polypeptide(L)'
;YDIAQWYAERDITAFVLKYRLPIDGHANRQFVPLQDAQRALRYIRANAQTFNIDPDAIGIMGGSAGGHLAASLSVFYDWEVYPENEAIDTFSARPNFSVLMYPV
;
A
#
# COMPACT_ATOMS: atom_id res chain seq x y z
N TYR A 1 -12.78 -8.34 8.52
CA TYR A 1 -11.55 -7.55 8.72
C TYR A 1 -11.88 -6.50 9.77
N ASP A 2 -11.75 -6.86 11.04
CA ASP A 2 -12.37 -6.11 12.15
C ASP A 2 -11.81 -4.68 12.24
N ILE A 3 -10.51 -4.51 11.99
CA ILE A 3 -9.87 -3.19 11.95
C ILE A 3 -10.40 -2.30 10.81
N ALA A 4 -10.67 -2.87 9.63
CA ALA A 4 -11.20 -2.11 8.50
C ALA A 4 -12.64 -1.67 8.75
N GLN A 5 -13.44 -2.52 9.39
CA GLN A 5 -14.79 -2.18 9.83
C GLN A 5 -14.79 -1.08 10.89
N TRP A 6 -13.88 -1.15 11.86
CA TRP A 6 -13.71 -0.11 12.89
C TRP A 6 -13.40 1.27 12.30
N TYR A 7 -12.61 1.33 11.22
CA TYR A 7 -12.35 2.57 10.48
C TYR A 7 -13.57 3.05 9.70
N ALA A 8 -14.27 2.14 9.01
CA ALA A 8 -15.47 2.48 8.25
C ALA A 8 -16.58 3.07 9.13
N GLU A 9 -16.72 2.59 10.38
CA GLU A 9 -17.63 3.16 11.39
C GLU A 9 -17.26 4.59 11.83
N ARG A 10 -16.11 5.10 11.41
CA ARG A 10 -15.56 6.43 11.72
C ARG A 10 -15.34 7.26 10.44
N ASP A 11 -16.07 6.93 9.38
CA ASP A 11 -16.03 7.62 8.08
C ASP A 11 -14.64 7.59 7.41
N ILE A 12 -13.82 6.58 7.73
CA ILE A 12 -12.52 6.35 7.09
C ILE A 12 -12.63 5.14 6.17
N THR A 13 -12.46 5.35 4.87
CA THR A 13 -12.39 4.26 3.88
C THR A 13 -11.14 3.43 4.11
N ALA A 14 -11.31 2.16 4.46
CA ALA A 14 -10.22 1.22 4.70
C ALA A 14 -10.08 0.20 3.56
N PHE A 15 -8.86 0.08 3.02
CA PHE A 15 -8.50 -0.95 2.06
C PHE A 15 -7.61 -2.00 2.73
N VAL A 16 -7.89 -3.28 2.51
CA VAL A 16 -7.06 -4.37 3.04
C VAL A 16 -6.19 -4.94 1.93
N LEU A 17 -4.88 -4.72 2.04
CA LEU A 17 -3.90 -5.26 1.11
C LEU A 17 -3.61 -6.72 1.43
N LYS A 18 -4.00 -7.62 0.53
CA LYS A 18 -3.41 -8.96 0.43
C LYS A 18 -2.21 -8.87 -0.50
N TYR A 19 -1.01 -9.04 0.04
CA TYR A 19 0.24 -8.99 -0.73
C TYR A 19 0.90 -10.37 -0.78
N ARG A 20 1.70 -10.58 -1.83
CA ARG A 20 2.50 -11.80 -2.03
C ARG A 20 3.60 -11.93 -0.99
N LEU A 21 3.87 -13.15 -0.55
CA LEU A 21 4.95 -13.41 0.41
C LEU A 21 6.24 -13.80 -0.33
N PRO A 22 7.43 -13.41 0.16
CA PRO A 22 8.69 -13.81 -0.44
C PRO A 22 8.93 -15.34 -0.50
N ILE A 23 8.21 -16.10 0.33
CA ILE A 23 8.36 -17.56 0.41
C ILE A 23 7.59 -18.31 -0.68
N ASP A 24 6.70 -17.63 -1.42
CA ASP A 24 5.79 -18.24 -2.40
C ASP A 24 6.46 -18.55 -3.76
N GLY A 25 7.79 -18.46 -3.85
CA GLY A 25 8.57 -18.85 -5.04
C GLY A 25 8.55 -17.85 -6.20
N HIS A 26 8.13 -16.61 -5.95
CA HIS A 26 8.10 -15.56 -6.97
C HIS A 26 9.52 -15.09 -7.39
N ALA A 27 9.67 -14.70 -8.66
CA ALA A 27 10.86 -13.96 -9.11
C ALA A 27 10.97 -12.63 -8.35
N ASN A 28 12.20 -12.17 -8.07
CA ASN A 28 12.47 -10.97 -7.27
C ASN A 28 11.75 -10.98 -5.91
N ARG A 29 11.75 -12.14 -5.24
CA ARG A 29 11.00 -12.39 -3.99
C ARG A 29 11.16 -11.32 -2.91
N GLN A 30 12.31 -10.67 -2.82
CA GLN A 30 12.54 -9.61 -1.83
C GLN A 30 11.67 -8.36 -2.07
N PHE A 31 11.21 -8.15 -3.31
CA PHE A 31 10.46 -6.96 -3.70
C PHE A 31 8.97 -7.21 -3.88
N VAL A 32 8.49 -8.46 -3.99
CA VAL A 32 7.07 -8.71 -4.29
C VAL A 32 6.08 -8.07 -3.31
N PRO A 33 6.35 -7.97 -1.99
CA PRO A 33 5.45 -7.24 -1.09
C PRO A 33 5.42 -5.74 -1.41
N LEU A 34 6.59 -5.14 -1.70
CA LEU A 34 6.71 -3.72 -2.03
C LEU A 34 6.06 -3.39 -3.38
N GLN A 35 6.22 -4.27 -4.38
CA GLN A 35 5.54 -4.14 -5.67
C GLN A 35 4.01 -4.08 -5.48
N ASP A 36 3.46 -4.99 -4.68
CA ASP A 36 2.01 -5.04 -4.42
C ASP A 36 1.54 -3.80 -3.65
N ALA A 37 2.31 -3.34 -2.67
CA ALA A 37 1.98 -2.15 -1.89
C ALA A 37 2.04 -0.87 -2.75
N GLN A 38 3.07 -0.71 -3.58
CA GLN A 38 3.16 0.41 -4.52
C GLN A 38 1.99 0.40 -5.50
N ARG A 39 1.69 -0.76 -6.10
CA ARG A 39 0.60 -0.92 -7.06
C ARG A 39 -0.76 -0.66 -6.43
N ALA A 40 -0.97 -1.11 -5.20
CA ALA A 40 -2.21 -0.86 -4.47
C ALA A 40 -2.41 0.64 -4.21
N LEU A 41 -1.37 1.36 -3.76
CA LEU A 41 -1.50 2.79 -3.49
C LEU A 41 -1.78 3.58 -4.78
N ARG A 42 -1.10 3.23 -5.87
CA ARG A 42 -1.35 3.77 -7.22
C ARG A 42 -2.79 3.52 -7.66
N TYR A 43 -3.29 2.30 -7.47
CA TYR A 43 -4.66 1.93 -7.81
C TYR A 43 -5.70 2.71 -7.02
N ILE A 44 -5.50 2.84 -5.71
CA ILE A 44 -6.40 3.61 -4.83
C ILE A 44 -6.41 5.07 -5.28
N ARG A 45 -5.24 5.66 -5.54
CA ARG A 45 -5.12 7.06 -5.96
C ARG A 45 -5.73 7.32 -7.34
N ALA A 46 -5.50 6.44 -8.30
CA ALA A 46 -6.10 6.54 -9.64
C ALA A 46 -7.63 6.40 -9.64
N ASN A 47 -8.19 5.73 -8.62
CA ASN A 47 -9.62 5.52 -8.46
C ASN A 47 -10.22 6.35 -7.31
N ALA A 48 -9.53 7.39 -6.84
CA ALA A 48 -9.96 8.18 -5.69
C ALA A 48 -11.37 8.76 -5.88
N GLN A 49 -11.69 9.23 -7.09
CA GLN A 49 -13.04 9.72 -7.43
C GLN A 49 -14.10 8.61 -7.32
N THR A 50 -13.81 7.41 -7.82
CA THR A 50 -14.72 6.26 -7.75
C THR A 50 -14.98 5.84 -6.30
N PHE A 51 -13.97 5.93 -5.43
CA PHE A 51 -14.10 5.61 -4.02
C PHE A 51 -14.60 6.78 -3.17
N ASN A 52 -14.81 7.96 -3.76
CA ASN A 52 -15.18 9.19 -3.07
C ASN A 52 -14.23 9.52 -1.89
N ILE A 53 -12.91 9.44 -2.15
CA ILE A 53 -11.84 9.78 -1.18
C ILE A 53 -10.95 10.90 -1.71
N ASP A 54 -10.28 11.59 -0.80
CA ASP A 54 -9.25 12.58 -1.15
C ASP A 54 -7.93 11.87 -1.53
N PRO A 55 -7.41 12.04 -2.77
CA PRO A 55 -6.17 11.41 -3.21
C PRO A 55 -4.92 11.89 -2.45
N ASP A 56 -5.01 13.01 -1.73
CA ASP A 56 -3.94 13.58 -0.91
C ASP A 56 -4.07 13.22 0.59
N ALA A 57 -5.05 12.38 0.94
CA ALA A 57 -5.26 11.87 2.30
C ALA A 57 -5.17 10.34 2.39
N ILE A 58 -4.31 9.70 1.58
CA ILE A 58 -4.17 8.24 1.53
C ILE A 58 -2.95 7.81 2.37
N GLY A 59 -3.18 7.08 3.47
CA GLY A 59 -2.12 6.54 4.31
C GLY A 59 -1.93 5.02 4.20
N ILE A 60 -0.84 4.52 4.81
CA ILE A 60 -0.61 3.08 4.99
C ILE A 60 -0.48 2.74 6.48
N MET A 61 -1.04 1.61 6.89
CA MET A 61 -0.93 1.09 8.25
C MET A 61 -0.51 -0.38 8.23
N GLY A 62 0.35 -0.77 9.16
CA GLY A 62 0.76 -2.18 9.28
C GLY A 62 1.36 -2.53 10.63
N GLY A 63 1.20 -3.80 11.02
CA GLY A 63 1.75 -4.38 12.24
C GLY A 63 2.79 -5.47 11.96
N SER A 64 3.88 -5.56 12.74
CA SER A 64 4.93 -6.59 12.61
C SER A 64 5.49 -6.65 11.18
N ALA A 65 5.40 -7.78 10.47
CA ALA A 65 5.79 -7.89 9.06
C ALA A 65 5.02 -6.91 8.14
N GLY A 66 3.74 -6.65 8.43
CA GLY A 66 2.99 -5.61 7.73
C GLY A 66 3.48 -4.20 8.06
N GLY A 67 4.00 -3.99 9.28
CA GLY A 67 4.66 -2.75 9.68
C GLY A 67 5.97 -2.53 8.94
N HIS A 68 6.76 -3.59 8.74
CA HIS A 68 7.94 -3.56 7.89
C HIS A 68 7.58 -3.17 6.45
N LEU A 69 6.53 -3.75 5.87
CA LEU A 69 6.04 -3.37 4.54
C LEU A 69 5.55 -1.91 4.48
N ALA A 70 4.78 -1.47 5.48
CA ALA A 70 4.31 -0.08 5.55
C ALA A 70 5.49 0.91 5.64
N ALA A 71 6.51 0.61 6.46
CA ALA A 71 7.73 1.41 6.54
C ALA A 71 8.51 1.38 5.22
N SER A 72 8.64 0.21 4.60
CA SER A 72 9.33 0.02 3.33
C SER A 72 8.67 0.83 2.22
N LEU A 73 7.34 0.79 2.08
CA LEU A 73 6.63 1.63 1.13
C LEU A 73 6.85 3.12 1.43
N SER A 74 6.86 3.52 2.69
CA SER A 74 7.04 4.94 3.07
C SER A 74 8.39 5.51 2.65
N VAL A 75 9.44 4.68 2.67
CA VAL A 75 10.81 5.08 2.35
C VAL A 75 11.16 4.83 0.88
N PHE A 76 10.71 3.71 0.33
CA PHE A 76 11.08 3.21 -1.00
C PHE A 76 9.91 3.30 -2.00
N TYR A 77 9.01 4.28 -1.84
CA TYR A 77 7.84 4.42 -2.71
C TYR A 77 8.21 4.68 -4.18
N ASP A 78 9.37 5.28 -4.44
CA ASP A 78 9.87 5.66 -5.77
C ASP A 78 10.91 4.69 -6.33
N TRP A 79 11.25 3.64 -5.59
CA TRP A 79 12.11 2.59 -6.13
C TRP A 79 11.43 1.87 -7.27
N GLU A 80 12.14 1.74 -8.39
CA GLU A 80 11.71 0.96 -9.54
C GLU A 80 11.90 -0.53 -9.24
N VAL A 81 10.90 -1.13 -8.61
CA VAL A 81 10.89 -2.57 -8.28
C VAL A 81 10.09 -3.42 -9.26
N TYR A 82 9.41 -2.79 -10.21
CA TYR A 82 8.77 -3.41 -11.35
C TYR A 82 8.71 -2.39 -12.51
N PRO A 83 8.76 -2.82 -13.78
CA PRO A 83 8.72 -1.89 -14.91
C PRO A 83 7.36 -1.20 -15.00
N GLU A 84 7.36 0.11 -15.26
CA GLU A 84 6.14 0.87 -15.55
C GLU A 84 5.49 0.33 -16.84
N ASN A 85 4.26 -0.17 -16.73
CA ASN A 85 3.60 -0.81 -17.87
C ASN A 85 2.25 -0.17 -18.21
N GLU A 86 1.70 0.66 -17.33
CA GLU A 86 0.34 1.20 -17.47
C GLU A 86 0.22 2.65 -16.98
N ALA A 87 -0.80 3.37 -17.47
CA ALA A 87 -1.06 4.77 -17.09
C ALA A 87 -1.20 4.97 -15.57
N ILE A 88 -1.68 3.96 -14.85
CA ILE A 88 -1.80 3.96 -13.39
C ILE A 88 -0.44 4.04 -12.67
N ASP A 89 0.65 3.61 -13.30
CA ASP A 89 1.98 3.64 -12.69
C ASP A 89 2.55 5.08 -12.63
N THR A 90 1.96 6.02 -13.37
CA THR A 90 2.28 7.46 -13.30
C THR A 90 1.79 8.13 -12.01
N PHE A 91 0.85 7.51 -11.29
CA PHE A 91 0.45 7.98 -9.99
C PHE A 91 1.56 7.69 -8.96
N SER A 92 1.73 8.60 -8.01
CA SER A 92 2.67 8.37 -6.92
C SER A 92 2.27 7.11 -6.13
N ALA A 93 3.25 6.35 -5.65
CA ALA A 93 3.05 5.30 -4.66
C ALA A 93 3.35 5.77 -3.23
N ARG A 94 3.62 7.07 -3.03
CA ARG A 94 3.94 7.64 -1.72
C ARG A 94 2.69 7.70 -0.82
N PRO A 95 2.73 7.12 0.39
CA PRO A 95 1.70 7.36 1.40
C PRO A 95 1.77 8.81 1.91
N ASN A 96 0.61 9.43 2.13
CA ASN A 96 0.52 10.76 2.73
C ASN A 96 0.83 10.73 4.24
N PHE A 97 0.56 9.59 4.90
CA PHE A 97 0.95 9.31 6.28
C PHE A 97 1.12 7.80 6.50
N SER A 98 1.82 7.43 7.57
CA SER A 98 2.09 6.03 7.90
C SER A 98 1.85 5.75 9.37
N VAL A 99 1.17 4.65 9.67
CA VAL A 99 0.97 4.16 11.04
C VAL A 99 1.66 2.81 11.21
N LEU A 100 2.79 2.82 11.94
CA LEU A 100 3.66 1.66 12.09
C LEU A 100 3.49 1.07 13.49
N MET A 101 2.97 -0.15 13.55
CA MET A 101 2.75 -0.86 14.81
C MET A 101 3.81 -1.95 14.96
N TYR A 102 4.74 -1.79 15.90
CA TYR A 102 5.80 -2.77 16.21
C TYR A 102 6.46 -3.39 14.95
N PRO A 103 6.98 -2.57 14.01
CA PRO A 103 7.62 -3.09 12.79
C PRO A 103 8.87 -3.93 13.13
N VAL A 104 9.16 -4.92 12.28
CA VAL A 104 10.35 -5.78 12.39
C VAL A 104 11.52 -5.29 11.55
#